data_AF-A0A194RF92-F1
#
_entry.id   AF-A0A194RF92-F1
#
_cell.length_a   1.000
_cell.length_b   1.000
_cell.length_c   1.000
_cell.angle_alpha   90.00
_cell.angle_beta   90.00
_cell.angle_gamma   90.00
#
_symmetry.space_group_name_H-M   'P 1'
#
loop_
_entity.id
_entity.type
_entity.pdbx_description
1 polymer ?
#
loop_
_entity_poly.entity_id
_entity_poly.type
_entity_poly.pdbx_seq_one_letter_code
_entity_poly.pdbx_strand_id
1 'polypeptide(L)'
;MGFHIWIVCKALSVLGDVTTIIVVNHGKRSLKSWPDDSVYILNWDKHLDTRKIFYGCCTAPKCILTKDKNYFGKDYKYFDAMLFSEKYLESTNRPKTNINMLNIFISIQPKNKKAVCDNYYDDFFNLTFTYRLDSDIVWKDFVFQSFSQEIIAPSLSPAWNTSLNPINQEIKSIIQQKTKSVAYIDCKLENWTRPYLSKLQKHLDAYSLKIYKNNCSNKSDKEVDNGILKNEYMFYIIFEDYFAEDYVTGKILQAYNDNVVPIIFGGANYIR
;
A
#
# COMPACT_ATOMS: atom_id res chain seq x y z
N MET A 1 9.53 -18.92 -35.62
CA MET A 1 8.74 -18.89 -34.37
C MET A 1 8.66 -17.43 -33.94
N GLY A 2 7.51 -16.82 -34.18
CA GLY A 2 7.36 -15.36 -34.12
C GLY A 2 7.51 -14.84 -32.70
N PHE A 3 8.45 -13.92 -32.50
CA PHE A 3 8.42 -12.98 -31.39
C PHE A 3 7.07 -12.26 -31.44
N HIS A 4 6.30 -12.35 -30.36
CA HIS A 4 4.99 -11.75 -30.26
C HIS A 4 5.02 -10.69 -29.16
N ILE A 5 5.46 -9.49 -29.54
CA ILE A 5 5.32 -8.24 -28.79
C ILE A 5 3.93 -7.67 -29.12
N TRP A 6 3.05 -7.47 -28.13
CA TRP A 6 1.71 -6.91 -28.36
C TRP A 6 1.25 -6.05 -27.17
N ILE A 7 0.77 -4.84 -27.48
CA ILE A 7 0.52 -3.68 -26.59
C ILE A 7 -0.98 -3.34 -26.62
N VAL A 8 -1.61 -3.17 -25.44
CA VAL A 8 -2.80 -2.31 -25.25
C VAL A 8 -2.68 -1.61 -23.89
N CYS A 9 -2.57 -0.27 -23.91
CA CYS A 9 -2.41 0.60 -22.74
C CYS A 9 -3.71 0.74 -21.93
N LYS A 10 -3.76 0.30 -20.67
CA LYS A 10 -4.80 0.74 -19.71
C LYS A 10 -4.30 0.79 -18.28
N ALA A 11 -4.22 2.01 -17.74
CA ALA A 11 -3.87 2.24 -16.35
C ALA A 11 -4.97 1.74 -15.41
N LEU A 12 -4.58 1.17 -14.28
CA LEU A 12 -5.46 0.90 -13.16
C LEU A 12 -4.97 1.78 -12.02
N SER A 13 -5.39 3.05 -12.01
CA SER A 13 -5.02 3.98 -10.94
C SER A 13 -5.63 3.50 -9.63
N VAL A 14 -4.77 3.01 -8.75
CA VAL A 14 -5.07 2.79 -7.34
C VAL A 14 -4.80 4.10 -6.62
N LEU A 15 -5.81 4.59 -5.89
CA LEU A 15 -5.75 5.80 -5.05
C LEU A 15 -5.62 7.16 -5.78
N GLY A 16 -6.09 7.28 -7.03
CA GLY A 16 -6.32 8.58 -7.68
C GLY A 16 -5.10 9.24 -8.33
N ASP A 17 -3.89 8.71 -8.08
CA ASP A 17 -2.70 9.03 -8.85
C ASP A 17 -2.35 7.86 -9.79
N VAL A 18 -2.04 8.19 -11.05
CA VAL A 18 -1.87 7.21 -12.14
C VAL A 18 -0.49 6.56 -12.06
N THR A 19 -0.25 5.68 -11.07
CA THR A 19 1.12 5.18 -10.82
C THR A 19 1.31 3.68 -10.92
N THR A 20 0.23 2.92 -11.13
CA THR A 20 0.30 1.49 -11.43
C THR A 20 -0.67 1.18 -12.58
N ILE A 21 -0.18 0.53 -13.62
CA ILE A 21 -0.95 0.14 -14.80
C ILE A 21 -0.97 -1.39 -14.80
N ILE A 22 -2.10 -1.99 -14.42
CA ILE A 22 -2.25 -3.43 -14.57
C ILE A 22 -2.70 -3.69 -16.01
N VAL A 23 -1.79 -4.22 -16.82
CA VAL A 23 -2.08 -4.60 -18.20
C VAL A 23 -2.59 -6.03 -18.19
N VAL A 24 -3.90 -6.21 -18.35
CA VAL A 24 -4.50 -7.53 -18.53
C VAL A 24 -4.34 -7.92 -20.01
N ASN A 25 -3.46 -8.89 -20.29
CA ASN A 25 -3.18 -9.37 -21.64
C ASN A 25 -4.32 -10.27 -22.13
N HIS A 26 -5.01 -9.84 -23.19
CA HIS A 26 -6.09 -10.61 -23.79
C HIS A 26 -5.51 -11.56 -24.86
N GLY A 27 -5.12 -12.77 -24.47
CA GLY A 27 -5.02 -13.88 -25.41
C GLY A 27 -6.39 -14.08 -26.08
N LYS A 28 -6.40 -14.30 -27.40
CA LYS A 28 -7.59 -14.40 -28.26
C LYS A 28 -8.82 -14.90 -27.49
N ARG A 29 -9.87 -14.06 -27.41
CA ARG A 29 -11.25 -14.47 -27.13
C ARG A 29 -11.58 -15.61 -28.11
N SER A 30 -11.38 -16.87 -27.71
CA SER A 30 -11.62 -18.02 -28.59
C SER A 30 -13.10 -18.39 -28.67
N LEU A 31 -13.91 -17.82 -27.76
CA LEU A 31 -15.35 -18.02 -27.70
C LEU A 31 -16.04 -17.04 -28.67
N LYS A 32 -16.82 -17.57 -29.61
CA LYS A 32 -17.65 -16.81 -30.56
C LYS A 32 -18.71 -15.90 -29.91
N SER A 33 -18.88 -15.91 -28.59
CA SER A 33 -19.96 -15.21 -27.89
C SER A 33 -19.52 -14.67 -26.52
N TRP A 34 -18.62 -13.68 -26.51
CA TRP A 34 -18.46 -12.85 -25.30
C TRP A 34 -19.69 -11.94 -25.14
N PRO A 35 -20.08 -11.58 -23.91
CA PRO A 35 -21.25 -10.74 -23.66
C PRO A 35 -21.15 -9.37 -24.31
N ASP A 36 -19.96 -8.76 -24.26
CA ASP A 36 -19.62 -7.47 -24.87
C ASP A 36 -18.08 -7.28 -24.92
N ASP A 37 -17.61 -6.09 -25.28
CA ASP A 37 -16.19 -5.70 -25.30
C ASP A 37 -15.62 -5.32 -23.92
N SER A 38 -16.40 -5.38 -22.85
CA SER A 38 -15.96 -5.03 -21.51
C SER A 38 -14.88 -5.99 -21.00
N VAL A 39 -14.05 -5.49 -20.09
CA VAL A 39 -13.09 -6.30 -19.31
C VAL A 39 -13.75 -6.69 -17.99
N TYR A 40 -13.91 -7.97 -17.73
CA TYR A 40 -14.55 -8.50 -16.53
C TYR A 40 -13.52 -9.00 -15.53
N ILE A 41 -13.52 -8.41 -14.35
CA ILE A 41 -12.62 -8.80 -13.26
C ILE A 41 -13.47 -9.30 -12.08
N LEU A 42 -13.24 -10.53 -11.65
CA LEU A 42 -13.87 -11.07 -10.45
C LEU A 42 -12.98 -10.83 -9.24
N ASN A 43 -13.50 -10.09 -8.27
CA ASN A 43 -12.93 -10.07 -6.94
C ASN A 43 -13.45 -11.28 -6.15
N TRP A 44 -12.61 -12.30 -5.99
CA TRP A 44 -13.01 -13.57 -5.37
C TRP A 44 -13.37 -13.40 -3.89
N ASP A 45 -12.73 -12.44 -3.21
CA ASP A 45 -12.87 -12.22 -1.78
C ASP A 45 -13.73 -11.00 -1.46
N LYS A 46 -14.80 -11.22 -0.68
CA LYS A 46 -15.68 -10.14 -0.22
C LYS A 46 -14.95 -9.07 0.60
N HIS A 47 -13.83 -9.44 1.22
CA HIS A 47 -13.05 -8.63 2.17
C HIS A 47 -12.07 -7.66 1.53
N LEU A 48 -11.76 -7.81 0.25
CA LEU A 48 -11.01 -6.78 -0.45
C LEU A 48 -11.92 -5.55 -0.56
N ASP A 49 -11.65 -4.51 0.23
CA ASP A 49 -12.46 -3.29 0.27
C ASP A 49 -12.18 -2.46 -0.99
N THR A 50 -13.00 -2.65 -2.01
CA THR A 50 -12.94 -1.95 -3.29
C THR A 50 -13.15 -0.44 -3.16
N ARG A 51 -13.52 0.09 -1.97
CA ARG A 51 -13.55 1.55 -1.73
C ARG A 51 -12.16 2.14 -1.50
N LYS A 52 -11.20 1.33 -1.06
CA LYS A 52 -9.78 1.70 -0.97
C LYS A 52 -9.02 1.46 -2.26
N ILE A 53 -9.66 0.80 -3.22
CA ILE A 53 -9.05 0.46 -4.51
C ILE A 53 -9.83 1.18 -5.58
N PHE A 54 -9.32 2.33 -5.99
CA PHE A 54 -9.85 2.95 -7.19
C PHE A 54 -9.42 2.07 -8.38
N TYR A 55 -10.35 1.78 -9.27
CA TYR A 55 -10.07 1.09 -10.53
C TYR A 55 -10.62 1.99 -11.63
N GLY A 56 -9.81 2.96 -12.05
CA GLY A 56 -10.15 3.83 -13.16
C GLY A 56 -9.63 3.24 -14.46
N CYS A 57 -10.48 2.69 -15.31
CA CYS A 57 -10.07 2.28 -16.65
C CYS A 57 -10.05 3.47 -17.60
N CYS A 58 -8.93 3.64 -18.32
CA CYS A 58 -8.82 4.62 -19.39
C CYS A 58 -9.83 4.34 -20.52
N THR A 59 -10.26 5.42 -21.17
CA THR A 59 -11.17 5.58 -22.32
C THR A 59 -11.42 4.29 -23.12
N ALA A 60 -12.52 3.58 -22.80
CA ALA A 60 -13.12 2.43 -23.51
C ALA A 60 -12.20 1.23 -23.86
N PRO A 61 -12.69 -0.04 -23.85
CA PRO A 61 -13.93 -0.55 -23.28
C PRO A 61 -14.10 -0.37 -21.75
N LYS A 62 -15.34 -0.56 -21.29
CA LYS A 62 -15.76 -0.53 -19.88
C LYS A 62 -15.07 -1.66 -19.10
N CYS A 63 -14.63 -1.38 -17.88
CA CYS A 63 -14.16 -2.41 -16.96
C CYS A 63 -15.22 -2.67 -15.90
N ILE A 64 -15.54 -3.93 -15.70
CA ILE A 64 -16.57 -4.38 -14.75
C ILE A 64 -15.86 -5.19 -13.69
N LEU A 65 -15.63 -4.56 -12.54
CA LEU A 65 -15.21 -5.25 -11.33
C LEU A 65 -16.45 -5.69 -10.55
N THR A 66 -16.57 -6.99 -10.30
CA THR A 66 -17.68 -7.54 -9.53
C THR A 66 -17.18 -8.44 -8.41
N LYS A 67 -17.96 -8.51 -7.33
CA LYS A 67 -17.81 -9.51 -6.26
C LYS A 67 -18.82 -10.66 -6.41
N ASP A 68 -19.71 -10.56 -7.39
CA ASP A 68 -20.75 -11.56 -7.63
C ASP A 68 -20.18 -12.75 -8.40
N LYS A 69 -19.98 -13.87 -7.69
CA LYS A 69 -19.53 -15.13 -8.29
C LYS A 69 -20.57 -15.74 -9.25
N ASN A 70 -21.81 -15.27 -9.21
CA ASN A 70 -22.89 -15.71 -10.10
C ASN A 70 -23.12 -14.77 -11.30
N TYR A 71 -22.27 -13.76 -11.52
CA TYR A 71 -22.47 -12.76 -12.58
C TYR A 71 -22.71 -13.38 -13.97
N PHE A 72 -22.01 -14.48 -14.27
CA PHE A 72 -22.22 -15.30 -15.48
C PHE A 72 -22.74 -16.71 -15.15
N GLY A 73 -23.64 -16.83 -14.16
CA GLY A 73 -24.20 -18.14 -13.77
C GLY A 73 -23.16 -19.14 -13.24
N LYS A 74 -22.08 -18.64 -12.62
CA LYS A 74 -20.88 -19.40 -12.19
C LYS A 74 -20.01 -19.93 -13.33
N ASP A 75 -20.22 -19.46 -14.56
CA ASP A 75 -19.32 -19.73 -15.67
C ASP A 75 -18.14 -18.74 -15.66
N TYR A 76 -17.05 -19.15 -15.03
CA TYR A 76 -15.92 -18.28 -14.79
C TYR A 76 -15.11 -17.93 -16.05
N LYS A 77 -15.30 -18.64 -17.17
CA LYS A 77 -14.53 -18.45 -18.42
C LYS A 77 -14.73 -17.07 -19.08
N TYR A 78 -15.74 -16.32 -18.65
CA TYR A 78 -16.05 -14.97 -19.13
C TYR A 78 -15.42 -13.87 -18.25
N PHE A 79 -14.62 -14.24 -17.26
CA PHE A 79 -13.76 -13.30 -16.55
C PHE A 79 -12.37 -13.28 -17.17
N ASP A 80 -11.84 -12.08 -17.38
CA ASP A 80 -10.48 -11.86 -17.90
C ASP A 80 -9.43 -12.05 -16.80
N ALA A 81 -9.78 -11.67 -15.57
CA ALA A 81 -8.93 -11.83 -14.41
C ALA A 81 -9.72 -12.12 -13.13
N MET A 82 -9.06 -12.80 -12.20
CA MET A 82 -9.56 -13.02 -10.85
C MET A 82 -8.58 -12.49 -9.81
N LEU A 83 -9.11 -11.78 -8.83
CA LEU A 83 -8.33 -11.21 -7.73
C LEU A 83 -8.55 -12.03 -6.47
N PHE A 84 -7.45 -12.47 -5.86
CA PHE A 84 -7.45 -13.29 -4.65
C PHE A 84 -6.64 -12.59 -3.57
N SER A 85 -7.25 -12.32 -2.42
CA SER A 85 -6.55 -11.74 -1.28
C SER A 85 -5.83 -12.81 -0.46
N GLU A 86 -5.01 -12.39 0.49
CA GLU A 86 -4.40 -13.27 1.50
C GLU A 86 -5.36 -14.25 2.18
N LYS A 87 -6.62 -13.86 2.39
CA LYS A 87 -7.64 -14.72 3.01
C LYS A 87 -8.07 -15.89 2.14
N TYR A 88 -7.94 -15.76 0.82
CA TYR A 88 -8.23 -16.84 -0.10
C TYR A 88 -7.34 -18.06 0.16
N LEU A 89 -6.11 -17.83 0.64
CA LEU A 89 -5.16 -18.89 0.97
C LEU A 89 -5.69 -19.84 2.07
N GLU A 90 -6.57 -19.34 2.93
CA GLU A 90 -7.25 -20.10 3.99
C GLU A 90 -8.59 -20.69 3.54
N SER A 91 -9.04 -20.41 2.31
CA SER A 91 -10.35 -20.82 1.82
C SER A 91 -10.39 -22.27 1.37
N THR A 92 -11.46 -22.96 1.75
CA THR A 92 -11.82 -24.27 1.21
C THR A 92 -12.69 -24.17 -0.06
N ASN A 93 -13.24 -22.99 -0.35
CA ASN A 93 -14.04 -22.74 -1.55
C ASN A 93 -13.13 -22.22 -2.67
N ARG A 94 -12.57 -23.17 -3.41
CA ARG A 94 -11.55 -22.98 -4.44
C ARG A 94 -12.15 -23.21 -5.84
N PRO A 95 -11.90 -22.34 -6.85
CA PRO A 95 -12.23 -22.64 -8.23
C PRO A 95 -11.43 -23.85 -8.72
N LYS A 96 -11.91 -24.49 -9.79
CA LYS A 96 -11.14 -25.57 -10.44
C LYS A 96 -9.89 -24.96 -11.07
N THR A 97 -8.74 -25.63 -10.93
CA THR A 97 -7.42 -25.14 -11.37
C THR A 97 -7.25 -25.06 -12.89
N ASN A 98 -8.09 -25.77 -13.66
CA ASN A 98 -7.98 -25.86 -15.12
C ASN A 98 -8.75 -24.76 -15.87
N ILE A 99 -8.66 -23.51 -15.41
CA ILE A 99 -9.30 -22.38 -16.07
C ILE A 99 -8.18 -21.44 -16.54
N ASN A 100 -8.03 -21.29 -17.86
CA ASN A 100 -7.08 -20.35 -18.47
C ASN A 100 -7.53 -18.90 -18.22
N MET A 101 -7.29 -18.38 -17.01
CA MET A 101 -7.58 -17.01 -16.60
C MET A 101 -6.36 -16.41 -15.91
N LEU A 102 -6.28 -15.08 -15.89
CA LEU A 102 -5.26 -14.38 -15.13
C LEU A 102 -5.63 -14.34 -13.65
N ASN A 103 -5.00 -15.19 -12.85
CA ASN A 103 -5.17 -15.22 -11.39
C ASN A 103 -4.15 -14.30 -10.73
N ILE A 104 -4.62 -13.26 -10.04
CA ILE A 104 -3.79 -12.24 -9.42
C ILE A 104 -3.89 -12.37 -7.89
N PHE A 105 -2.75 -12.59 -7.24
CA PHE A 105 -2.65 -12.57 -5.79
C PHE A 105 -2.49 -11.13 -5.28
N ILE A 106 -3.31 -10.72 -4.31
CA ILE A 106 -3.29 -9.37 -3.73
C ILE A 106 -2.98 -9.41 -2.24
N SER A 107 -1.97 -8.62 -1.84
CA SER A 107 -1.67 -8.38 -0.43
C SER A 107 -1.23 -6.93 -0.18
N ILE A 108 -1.97 -6.22 0.68
CA ILE A 108 -1.65 -4.83 1.05
C ILE A 108 -0.93 -4.72 2.40
N GLN A 109 -0.67 -5.85 3.06
CA GLN A 109 -0.04 -5.93 4.38
C GLN A 109 0.41 -7.37 4.63
N PRO A 110 1.47 -7.61 5.41
CA PRO A 110 1.93 -8.96 5.75
C PRO A 110 1.05 -9.64 6.81
N LYS A 111 -0.26 -9.82 6.56
CA LYS A 111 -1.13 -10.46 7.56
C LYS A 111 -0.98 -11.97 7.58
N ASN A 112 -0.52 -12.57 6.49
CA ASN A 112 -0.31 -14.01 6.46
C ASN A 112 0.99 -14.40 7.17
N LYS A 113 0.81 -14.98 8.36
CA LYS A 113 1.90 -15.56 9.16
C LYS A 113 2.26 -16.99 8.74
N LYS A 114 1.52 -17.59 7.80
CA LYS A 114 1.73 -18.96 7.34
C LYS A 114 2.20 -18.93 5.89
N ALA A 115 3.28 -19.66 5.64
CA ALA A 115 3.67 -19.99 4.28
C ALA A 115 2.54 -20.79 3.61
N VAL A 116 2.25 -20.45 2.36
CA VAL A 116 1.29 -21.18 1.53
C VAL A 116 1.97 -22.48 1.10
N CYS A 117 1.90 -23.50 1.95
CA CYS A 117 2.52 -24.81 1.69
C CYS A 117 1.51 -25.84 1.15
N ASP A 118 0.47 -25.39 0.47
CA ASP A 118 -0.56 -26.27 -0.10
C ASP A 118 -0.34 -26.33 -1.61
N ASN A 119 -0.04 -27.54 -2.12
CA ASN A 119 0.24 -27.81 -3.53
C ASN A 119 -0.90 -27.36 -4.47
N TYR A 120 -2.10 -27.12 -3.94
CA TYR A 120 -3.18 -26.52 -4.72
C TYR A 120 -2.79 -25.15 -5.33
N TYR A 121 -1.95 -24.38 -4.64
CA TYR A 121 -1.54 -23.06 -5.09
C TYR A 121 -0.31 -23.09 -6.00
N ASP A 122 0.31 -24.25 -6.19
CA ASP A 122 1.41 -24.42 -7.16
C ASP A 122 0.89 -24.08 -8.55
N ASP A 123 1.56 -23.15 -9.23
CA ASP A 123 1.19 -22.60 -10.54
C ASP A 123 -0.23 -21.99 -10.63
N PHE A 124 -0.86 -21.70 -9.49
CA PHE A 124 -2.22 -21.14 -9.46
C PHE A 124 -2.26 -19.64 -9.78
N PHE A 125 -1.33 -18.87 -9.20
CA PHE A 125 -1.25 -17.42 -9.40
C PHE A 125 -0.32 -17.07 -10.55
N ASN A 126 -0.79 -16.22 -11.47
CA ASN A 126 0.01 -15.73 -12.58
C ASN A 126 0.77 -14.45 -12.25
N LEU A 127 0.20 -13.58 -11.41
CA LEU A 127 0.78 -12.31 -11.02
C LEU A 127 0.60 -12.05 -9.54
N THR A 128 1.55 -11.35 -8.97
CA THR A 128 1.51 -10.78 -7.62
C THR A 128 1.24 -9.28 -7.69
N PHE A 129 0.28 -8.82 -6.90
CA PHE A 129 -0.03 -7.41 -6.71
C PHE A 129 0.03 -7.07 -5.21
N THR A 130 1.22 -6.73 -4.73
CA THR A 130 1.45 -6.54 -3.29
C THR A 130 2.28 -5.32 -2.97
N TYR A 131 2.35 -4.93 -1.70
CA TYR A 131 3.18 -3.82 -1.23
C TYR A 131 4.69 -4.05 -1.43
N ARG A 132 5.10 -5.30 -1.63
CA ARG A 132 6.51 -5.65 -1.84
C ARG A 132 7.04 -5.10 -3.15
N LEU A 133 8.28 -4.63 -3.14
CA LEU A 133 8.90 -4.05 -4.33
C LEU A 133 9.31 -5.09 -5.37
N ASP A 134 9.37 -6.37 -4.99
CA ASP A 134 9.64 -7.50 -5.88
C ASP A 134 8.37 -8.16 -6.46
N SER A 135 7.19 -7.57 -6.25
CA SER A 135 5.96 -8.03 -6.90
C SER A 135 5.90 -7.66 -8.38
N ASP A 136 5.22 -8.47 -9.19
CA ASP A 136 4.96 -8.18 -10.61
C ASP A 136 4.26 -6.82 -10.77
N ILE A 137 3.38 -6.51 -9.81
CA ILE A 137 2.67 -5.26 -9.70
C ILE A 137 2.87 -4.76 -8.25
N VAL A 138 3.45 -3.57 -8.09
CA VAL A 138 3.64 -2.98 -6.77
C VAL A 138 2.41 -2.18 -6.36
N TRP A 139 1.85 -2.51 -5.20
CA TRP A 139 0.83 -1.73 -4.50
C TRP A 139 1.49 -0.54 -3.82
N LYS A 140 1.21 0.66 -4.34
CA LYS A 140 1.74 1.92 -3.82
C LYS A 140 0.64 2.57 -2.98
N ASP A 141 0.75 2.52 -1.65
CA ASP A 141 -0.16 3.23 -0.75
C ASP A 141 0.01 4.76 -0.88
N PHE A 142 1.23 5.18 -1.20
CA PHE A 142 1.59 6.55 -1.55
C PHE A 142 2.86 6.53 -2.40
N VAL A 143 3.19 7.68 -3.00
CA VAL A 143 4.41 7.87 -3.77
C VAL A 143 5.14 9.12 -3.31
N PHE A 144 6.46 9.12 -3.43
CA PHE A 144 7.25 10.35 -3.35
C PHE A 144 7.58 10.81 -4.76
N GLN A 145 7.36 12.10 -5.00
CA GLN A 145 7.70 12.75 -6.25
C GLN A 145 8.86 13.72 -6.05
N SER A 146 9.72 13.82 -7.05
CA SER A 146 10.71 14.89 -7.15
C SER A 146 10.03 16.24 -7.41
N PHE A 147 10.80 17.33 -7.35
CA PHE A 147 10.33 18.65 -7.76
C PHE A 147 9.95 18.73 -9.25
N SER A 148 10.47 17.80 -10.09
CA SER A 148 10.08 17.64 -11.49
C SER A 148 8.85 16.74 -11.68
N GLN A 149 8.16 16.36 -10.60
CA GLN A 149 6.98 15.48 -10.58
C GLN A 149 7.26 14.02 -10.99
N GLU A 150 8.53 13.61 -10.98
CA GLU A 150 8.91 12.22 -11.25
C GLU A 150 8.76 11.38 -9.98
N ILE A 151 8.18 10.19 -10.09
CA ILE A 151 8.04 9.26 -8.97
C ILE A 151 9.41 8.65 -8.65
N ILE A 152 9.92 8.91 -7.44
CA ILE A 152 11.23 8.43 -6.99
C ILE A 152 11.13 7.25 -6.01
N ALA A 153 10.00 7.12 -5.31
CA ALA A 153 9.74 6.04 -4.37
C ALA A 153 8.23 5.71 -4.32
N PRO A 154 7.86 4.45 -3.97
CA PRO A 154 8.74 3.37 -3.51
C PRO A 154 9.55 2.75 -4.66
N SER A 155 10.84 2.50 -4.41
CA SER A 155 11.81 1.97 -5.40
C SER A 155 12.90 1.18 -4.68
N LEU A 156 13.52 0.20 -5.35
CA LEU A 156 14.69 -0.51 -4.79
C LEU A 156 15.94 0.39 -4.72
N SER A 157 15.95 1.48 -5.50
CA SER A 157 17.05 2.44 -5.57
C SER A 157 16.46 3.82 -5.87
N PRO A 158 15.85 4.48 -4.87
CA PRO A 158 15.28 5.81 -5.03
C PRO A 158 16.38 6.83 -5.37
N ALA A 159 16.05 7.76 -6.27
CA ALA A 159 16.92 8.89 -6.59
C ALA A 159 16.65 10.04 -5.61
N TRP A 160 16.97 9.84 -4.32
CA TRP A 160 16.80 10.88 -3.30
C TRP A 160 17.68 12.10 -3.61
N ASN A 161 17.09 13.29 -3.61
CA ASN A 161 17.86 14.53 -3.68
C ASN A 161 18.52 14.80 -2.31
N THR A 162 19.82 14.59 -2.23
CA THR A 162 20.62 14.82 -1.01
C THR A 162 21.17 16.25 -0.90
N SER A 163 20.74 17.16 -1.79
CA SER A 163 21.21 18.54 -1.78
C SER A 163 20.83 19.22 -0.47
N LEU A 164 21.84 19.76 0.22
CA LEU A 164 21.69 20.54 1.46
C LEU A 164 21.30 21.99 1.18
N ASN A 165 20.44 22.21 0.18
CA ASN A 165 19.99 23.56 -0.14
C ASN A 165 19.30 24.18 1.09
N PRO A 166 19.42 25.50 1.28
CA PRO A 166 18.80 26.16 2.42
C PRO A 166 17.30 25.83 2.46
N ILE A 167 16.84 25.36 3.62
CA ILE A 167 15.43 25.12 3.88
C ILE A 167 14.66 26.43 3.67
N ASN A 168 13.47 26.36 3.07
CA ASN A 168 12.57 27.50 2.91
C ASN A 168 12.42 28.25 4.26
N GLN A 169 12.51 29.58 4.22
CA GLN A 169 12.36 30.44 5.40
C GLN A 169 11.08 30.15 6.19
N GLU A 170 9.98 29.83 5.52
CA GLU A 170 8.71 29.45 6.15
C GLU A 170 8.86 28.19 7.02
N ILE A 171 9.45 27.12 6.46
CA ILE A 171 9.70 25.88 7.19
C ILE A 171 10.67 26.15 8.36
N LYS A 172 11.68 27.00 8.15
CA LYS A 172 12.61 27.39 9.22
C LYS A 172 11.88 28.10 10.37
N SER A 173 10.95 29.00 10.07
CA SER A 173 10.13 29.68 11.09
C SER A 173 9.22 28.70 11.85
N ILE A 174 8.61 27.74 11.15
CA ILE A 174 7.83 26.66 11.79
C ILE A 174 8.71 25.87 12.76
N ILE A 175 9.90 25.44 12.31
CA ILE A 175 10.80 24.63 13.14
C ILE A 175 11.28 25.41 14.37
N GLN A 176 11.57 26.71 14.24
CA GLN A 176 12.02 27.56 15.35
C GLN A 176 10.98 27.76 16.46
N GLN A 177 9.69 27.58 16.16
CA GLN A 177 8.61 27.72 17.14
C GLN A 177 8.37 26.43 17.96
N LYS A 178 8.91 25.29 17.50
CA LYS A 178 8.72 23.99 18.15
C LYS A 178 9.49 23.93 19.46
N THR A 179 8.80 23.56 20.54
CA THR A 179 9.36 23.54 21.91
C THR A 179 9.46 22.15 22.52
N LYS A 180 8.70 21.18 22.01
CA LYS A 180 8.68 19.80 22.48
C LYS A 180 9.56 18.93 21.61
N SER A 181 10.26 18.01 22.25
CA SER A 181 11.22 17.13 21.59
C SER A 181 10.55 16.04 20.76
N VAL A 182 9.87 15.08 21.39
CA VAL A 182 9.40 13.86 20.70
C VAL A 182 7.94 13.59 21.02
N ALA A 183 7.09 13.47 19.99
CA ALA A 183 5.73 12.97 20.12
C ALA A 183 5.66 11.45 19.92
N TYR A 184 4.79 10.79 20.68
CA TYR A 184 4.31 9.44 20.39
C TYR A 184 2.79 9.41 20.56
N ILE A 185 2.08 9.07 19.49
CA ILE A 185 0.62 9.00 19.49
C ILE A 185 0.22 7.52 19.48
N ASP A 186 -0.38 7.05 20.56
CA ASP A 186 -0.80 5.65 20.72
C ASP A 186 -2.32 5.52 20.59
N CYS A 187 -2.77 5.16 19.39
CA CYS A 187 -4.20 4.88 19.14
C CYS A 187 -4.59 3.42 19.38
N LYS A 188 -3.62 2.52 19.51
CA LYS A 188 -3.88 1.07 19.56
C LYS A 188 -3.55 0.44 20.92
N LEU A 189 -2.98 1.23 21.84
CA LEU A 189 -2.52 0.83 23.18
C LEU A 189 -1.60 -0.39 23.10
N GLU A 190 -0.69 -0.38 22.15
CA GLU A 190 0.16 -1.53 21.86
C GLU A 190 1.24 -1.70 22.94
N ASN A 191 1.04 -2.67 23.83
CA ASN A 191 1.93 -2.89 24.98
C ASN A 191 3.39 -3.16 24.58
N TRP A 192 3.64 -3.67 23.37
CA TRP A 192 4.98 -4.00 22.90
C TRP A 192 5.86 -2.77 22.61
N THR A 193 5.27 -1.59 22.42
CA THR A 193 6.05 -0.35 22.20
C THR A 193 6.64 0.19 23.51
N ARG A 194 6.05 -0.16 24.67
CA ARG A 194 6.43 0.39 25.99
C ARG A 194 7.88 0.13 26.38
N PRO A 195 8.45 -1.08 26.24
CA PRO A 195 9.85 -1.33 26.57
C PRO A 195 10.81 -0.50 25.72
N TYR A 196 10.53 -0.35 24.42
CA TYR A 196 11.32 0.48 23.51
C TYR A 196 11.27 1.94 23.94
N LEU A 197 10.07 2.50 24.13
CA LEU A 197 9.88 3.90 24.56
C LEU A 197 10.54 4.19 25.90
N SER A 198 10.47 3.25 26.86
CA SER A 198 11.13 3.40 28.16
C SER A 198 12.65 3.42 28.01
N LYS A 199 13.22 2.52 27.19
CA LYS A 199 14.67 2.48 26.95
C LYS A 199 15.12 3.74 26.21
N LEU A 200 14.37 4.20 25.21
CA LEU A 200 14.68 5.43 24.48
C LEU A 200 14.62 6.65 25.41
N GLN A 201 13.58 6.78 26.24
CA GLN A 201 13.47 7.88 27.22
C GLN A 201 14.70 7.96 28.13
N LYS A 202 15.19 6.82 28.65
CA LYS A 202 16.41 6.79 29.49
C LYS A 202 17.65 7.37 28.80
N HIS A 203 17.79 7.20 27.48
CA HIS A 203 18.91 7.78 26.73
C HIS A 203 18.69 9.28 26.46
N LEU A 204 17.43 9.70 26.29
CA LEU A 204 17.04 11.09 26.07
C LEU A 204 17.12 11.95 27.35
N ASP A 205 16.96 11.35 28.53
CA ASP A 205 17.01 12.03 29.83
C ASP A 205 18.34 12.79 30.02
N ALA A 206 19.46 12.24 29.57
CA ALA A 206 20.78 12.88 29.63
C ALA A 206 20.86 14.20 28.85
N TYR A 207 19.97 14.39 27.87
CA TYR A 207 19.89 15.58 27.02
C TYR A 207 18.70 16.48 27.39
N SER A 208 18.01 16.20 28.50
CA SER A 208 16.75 16.87 28.88
C SER A 208 15.66 16.77 27.80
N LEU A 209 15.67 15.71 26.99
CA LEU A 209 14.68 15.46 25.95
C LEU A 209 13.60 14.50 26.47
N LYS A 210 12.34 14.77 26.13
CA LYS A 210 11.17 14.02 26.59
C LYS A 210 10.35 13.44 25.43
N ILE A 211 9.85 12.23 25.64
CA ILE A 211 8.81 11.61 24.83
C ILE A 211 7.46 11.94 25.47
N TYR A 212 6.65 12.70 24.74
CA TYR A 212 5.29 13.05 25.12
C TYR A 212 4.35 12.03 24.51
N LYS A 213 3.66 11.28 25.36
CA LYS A 213 2.68 10.28 24.94
C LYS A 213 1.30 10.92 24.87
N ASN A 214 0.63 10.79 23.74
CA ASN A 214 -0.76 11.18 23.57
C ASN A 214 -1.60 9.94 23.21
N ASN A 215 -2.73 9.77 23.88
CA ASN A 215 -3.64 8.65 23.62
C ASN A 215 -4.80 9.14 22.76
N CYS A 216 -5.26 8.33 21.81
CA CYS A 216 -6.39 8.68 20.93
C CYS A 216 -7.75 8.46 21.62
N SER A 217 -7.90 9.01 22.83
CA SER A 217 -9.01 8.73 23.76
C SER A 217 -10.38 9.20 23.25
N ASN A 218 -10.45 10.09 22.25
CA ASN A 218 -11.70 10.58 21.67
C ASN A 218 -11.86 10.07 20.22
N LYS A 219 -12.71 9.06 20.05
CA LYS A 219 -13.01 8.41 18.76
C LYS A 219 -13.85 9.27 17.79
N SER A 220 -14.22 10.49 18.15
CA SER A 220 -14.88 11.45 17.26
C SER A 220 -13.89 12.23 16.37
N ASP A 221 -12.62 12.23 16.75
CA ASP A 221 -11.68 13.19 16.17
C ASP A 221 -10.83 12.46 15.14
N LYS A 222 -11.30 12.49 13.89
CA LYS A 222 -10.38 12.59 12.75
C LYS A 222 -9.45 13.83 12.86
N GLU A 223 -9.67 14.66 13.90
CA GLU A 223 -8.98 15.87 14.33
C GLU A 223 -8.00 15.68 15.52
N VAL A 224 -7.39 14.49 15.70
CA VAL A 224 -6.05 14.48 16.33
C VAL A 224 -5.03 15.27 15.47
N ASP A 225 -5.46 15.66 14.27
CA ASP A 225 -4.97 16.61 13.27
C ASP A 225 -5.03 18.11 13.66
N ASN A 226 -5.05 18.47 14.96
CA ASN A 226 -5.07 19.88 15.38
C ASN A 226 -3.68 20.55 15.34
N GLY A 227 -2.86 20.26 14.33
CA GLY A 227 -1.54 20.88 14.14
C GLY A 227 -0.57 20.76 15.32
N ILE A 228 -0.87 19.93 16.33
CA ILE A 228 -0.07 19.80 17.55
C ILE A 228 1.34 19.30 17.18
N LEU A 229 1.41 18.29 16.30
CA LEU A 229 2.68 17.82 15.74
C LEU A 229 3.40 18.94 15.00
N LYS A 230 2.68 19.65 14.13
CA LYS A 230 3.21 20.77 13.32
C LYS A 230 3.76 21.92 14.14
N ASN A 231 3.12 22.25 15.26
CA ASN A 231 3.42 23.47 16.01
C ASN A 231 4.37 23.23 17.19
N GLU A 232 4.36 22.02 17.77
CA GLU A 232 5.04 21.80 19.05
C GLU A 232 6.22 20.85 18.96
N TYR A 233 6.19 19.85 18.07
CA TYR A 233 7.11 18.71 18.15
C TYR A 233 8.18 18.68 17.06
N MET A 234 9.43 18.49 17.47
CA MET A 234 10.57 18.31 16.55
C MET A 234 10.61 16.92 15.91
N PHE A 235 10.31 15.89 16.70
CA PHE A 235 10.34 14.48 16.28
C PHE A 235 9.01 13.77 16.52
N TYR A 236 8.68 12.79 15.69
CA TYR A 236 7.49 11.94 15.84
C TYR A 236 7.85 10.48 15.70
N ILE A 237 7.58 9.68 16.74
CA ILE A 237 7.82 8.23 16.72
C ILE A 237 6.66 7.53 16.01
N ILE A 238 7.01 6.76 15.00
CA ILE A 238 6.07 5.98 14.19
C ILE A 238 6.42 4.50 14.36
N PHE A 239 5.48 3.72 14.86
CA PHE A 239 5.56 2.26 14.85
C PHE A 239 4.72 1.72 13.69
N GLU A 240 5.33 0.94 12.81
CA GLU A 240 4.57 0.23 11.78
C GLU A 240 3.76 -0.91 12.38
N ASP A 241 2.64 -1.21 11.73
CA ASP A 241 1.74 -2.29 12.19
C ASP A 241 2.40 -3.67 12.09
N TYR A 242 3.37 -3.81 11.17
CA TYR A 242 4.09 -5.04 10.91
C TYR A 242 5.57 -4.76 10.59
N PHE A 243 6.43 -5.69 11.00
CA PHE A 243 7.87 -5.66 10.71
C PHE A 243 8.16 -6.57 9.52
N ALA A 244 7.90 -6.04 8.32
CA ALA A 244 8.19 -6.75 7.09
C ALA A 244 9.00 -5.87 6.14
N GLU A 245 9.80 -6.51 5.30
CA GLU A 245 10.53 -5.85 4.22
C GLU A 245 9.55 -5.13 3.28
N ASP A 246 9.93 -3.92 2.88
CA ASP A 246 9.15 -2.99 2.03
C ASP A 246 7.81 -2.50 2.60
N TYR A 247 7.41 -2.93 3.80
CA TYR A 247 6.15 -2.48 4.41
C TYR A 247 6.28 -1.10 5.06
N VAL A 248 5.72 -0.08 4.39
CA VAL A 248 5.63 1.29 4.89
C VAL A 248 4.20 1.79 4.69
N THR A 249 3.64 2.47 5.69
CA THR A 249 2.27 2.98 5.64
C THR A 249 2.24 4.51 5.57
N GLY A 250 1.08 5.06 5.20
CA GLY A 250 0.85 6.51 5.21
C GLY A 250 1.08 7.24 6.55
N LYS A 251 1.38 6.53 7.66
CA LYS A 251 1.79 7.14 8.94
C LYS A 251 2.99 8.08 8.77
N ILE A 252 3.93 7.74 7.88
CA ILE A 252 5.10 8.59 7.59
C ILE A 252 4.72 9.93 6.96
N LEU A 253 3.65 9.97 6.17
CA LEU A 253 3.19 11.20 5.51
C LEU A 253 2.71 12.24 6.51
N GLN A 254 2.14 11.82 7.64
CA GLN A 254 1.76 12.74 8.71
C GLN A 254 2.96 13.53 9.22
N ALA A 255 4.11 12.87 9.43
CA ALA A 255 5.34 13.55 9.86
C ALA A 255 5.79 14.60 8.84
N TYR A 256 5.83 14.23 7.55
CA TYR A 256 6.26 15.13 6.49
C TYR A 256 5.31 16.32 6.30
N ASN A 257 3.99 16.08 6.29
CA ASN A 257 2.99 17.14 6.17
C ASN A 257 3.05 18.13 7.35
N ASP A 258 3.46 17.67 8.53
CA ASP A 258 3.59 18.49 9.74
C ASP A 258 5.01 19.07 9.94
N ASN A 259 5.92 18.92 8.97
CA ASN A 259 7.32 19.36 9.09
C ASN A 259 8.02 18.79 10.35
N VAL A 260 7.71 17.55 10.72
CA VAL A 260 8.28 16.82 11.87
C VAL A 260 9.24 15.76 11.37
N VAL A 261 10.35 15.55 12.07
CA VAL A 261 11.31 14.49 11.72
C VAL A 261 10.77 13.12 12.21
N PRO A 262 10.46 12.16 11.32
CA PRO A 262 9.96 10.87 11.75
C PRO A 262 11.08 10.00 12.35
N ILE A 263 10.79 9.33 13.46
CA ILE A 263 11.59 8.26 14.05
C ILE A 263 10.81 6.96 13.83
N ILE A 264 11.18 6.21 12.79
CA ILE A 264 10.38 5.09 12.31
C ILE A 264 10.91 3.77 12.88
N PHE A 265 10.00 2.95 13.36
CA PHE A 265 10.28 1.59 13.80
C PHE A 265 9.40 0.63 12.99
N GLY A 266 10.02 -0.05 12.03
CA GLY A 266 9.39 -1.01 11.12
C GLY A 266 10.42 -1.93 10.48
N GLY A 267 9.97 -2.81 9.59
CA GLY A 267 10.82 -3.84 8.96
C GLY A 267 11.36 -3.47 7.57
N ALA A 268 10.96 -2.31 7.03
CA ALA A 268 11.39 -1.88 5.71
C ALA A 268 12.84 -1.35 5.73
N ASN A 269 13.43 -1.27 4.54
CA ASN A 269 14.72 -0.63 4.35
C ASN A 269 14.52 0.87 4.06
N TYR A 270 14.56 1.72 5.09
CA TYR A 270 14.31 3.16 4.99
C TYR A 270 15.45 4.01 4.37
N ILE A 271 16.54 3.37 3.91
CA ILE A 271 17.49 4.04 3.00
C ILE A 271 17.06 3.93 1.52
N ARG A 272 16.03 3.12 1.23
CA ARG A 272 15.32 3.06 -0.06
C ARG A 272 14.17 4.08 -0.12
#